data_AF-A0A518SAD3-F1
#
_entry.id   AF-A0A518SAD3-F1
#
_cell.length_a   1.000
_cell.length_b   1.000
_cell.length_c   1.000
_cell.angle_alpha   90.00
_cell.angle_beta   90.00
_cell.angle_gamma   90.00
#
_symmetry.space_group_name_H-M   'P 1'
#
loop_
_entity.id
_entity.type
_entity.pdbx_description
1 polymer ?
#
loop_
_entity_poly.entity_id
_entity_poly.type
_entity_poly.pdbx_seq_one_letter_code
_entity_poly.pdbx_strand_id
1 'polypeptide(L)'
;MEYDARTTRGDVTLVMVLVENDAARERGVRVTNLLDGPVWPPRTNGVPDGGWSPSGYETVLAPGERRGVGYATPAPPDPNPVRVEPIEQRSSPDRLDPVRDLADPRPPRDALGPAVPRAVTAWLDDVEQQGRPTGREREALERAARLREDA
;
A
#
# COMPACT_ATOMS: atom_id res chain seq x y z
N MET A 1 10.23 -27.12 -6.90
CA MET A 1 10.06 -26.03 -5.92
C MET A 1 11.20 -26.13 -4.96
N GLU A 2 12.12 -25.20 -5.06
CA GLU A 2 13.31 -25.10 -4.22
C GLU A 2 13.19 -23.85 -3.35
N TYR A 3 13.71 -23.89 -2.13
CA TYR A 3 13.76 -22.73 -1.27
C TYR A 3 14.98 -22.74 -0.34
N ASP A 4 15.45 -21.55 0.01
CA ASP A 4 16.40 -21.30 1.09
C ASP A 4 15.72 -20.42 2.14
N ALA A 5 15.90 -20.74 3.42
CA ALA A 5 15.30 -19.99 4.52
C ALA A 5 16.32 -19.71 5.61
N ARG A 6 16.33 -18.48 6.12
CA ARG A 6 17.25 -18.04 7.16
C ARG A 6 16.53 -17.14 8.16
N THR A 7 17.03 -17.17 9.39
CA THR A 7 16.61 -16.24 10.43
C THR A 7 17.79 -15.39 10.90
N THR A 8 17.50 -14.17 11.35
CA THR A 8 18.46 -13.31 12.04
C THR A 8 17.78 -12.70 13.25
N ARG A 9 18.48 -12.65 14.39
CA ARG A 9 17.92 -12.20 15.66
C ARG A 9 18.46 -10.83 16.06
N GLY A 10 17.55 -9.90 16.35
CA GLY A 10 17.76 -8.70 17.18
C GLY A 10 16.78 -8.74 18.35
N ASP A 11 16.02 -7.66 18.56
CA ASP A 11 14.86 -7.67 19.48
C ASP A 11 13.69 -8.53 18.98
N VAL A 12 13.67 -8.77 17.66
CA VAL A 12 12.72 -9.64 16.95
C VAL A 12 13.49 -10.61 16.07
N THR A 13 12.83 -11.68 15.64
CA THR A 13 13.38 -12.59 14.62
C THR A 13 12.93 -12.14 13.25
N LEU A 14 13.89 -11.82 12.38
CA LEU A 14 13.65 -11.62 10.96
C LEU A 14 13.77 -12.96 10.24
N VAL A 15 12.77 -13.31 9.45
CA VAL A 15 12.74 -14.51 8.61
C VAL A 15 12.84 -14.07 7.16
N MET A 16 13.78 -14.66 6.43
CA MET A 16 14.01 -14.41 5.00
C MET A 16 13.93 -15.75 4.27
N VAL A 17 13.09 -15.81 3.25
CA VAL A 17 12.89 -17.00 2.41
C VAL A 17 13.09 -16.60 0.96
N LEU A 18 13.91 -17.35 0.24
CA LEU A 18 14.02 -17.27 -1.21
C LEU A 18 13.33 -18.49 -1.80
N VAL A 19 12.27 -18.29 -2.55
CA VAL A 19 11.52 -19.35 -3.23
C VAL A 19 11.79 -19.31 -4.72
N GLU A 20 12.01 -20.48 -5.33
CA GLU A 20 12.25 -20.63 -6.77
C GLU A 20 11.28 -21.63 -7.40
N ASN A 21 10.68 -21.21 -8.53
CA ASN A 21 9.89 -22.09 -9.38
C ASN A 21 10.76 -22.68 -10.50
N ASP A 22 11.32 -23.87 -10.24
CA ASP A 22 12.08 -24.70 -11.18
C ASP A 22 11.24 -25.35 -12.30
N ALA A 23 9.91 -25.22 -12.26
CA ALA A 23 9.03 -25.82 -13.25
C ALA A 23 8.87 -24.95 -14.50
N ALA A 24 8.62 -25.60 -15.64
CA ALA A 24 8.31 -24.93 -16.91
C ALA A 24 6.90 -24.30 -16.98
N ARG A 25 6.17 -24.21 -15.85
CA ARG A 25 4.81 -23.66 -15.77
C ARG A 25 4.65 -22.81 -14.52
N GLU A 26 3.66 -21.92 -14.56
CA GLU A 26 3.28 -21.13 -13.38
C GLU A 26 2.87 -22.01 -12.21
N ARG A 27 3.18 -21.56 -10.99
CA ARG A 27 2.87 -22.29 -9.77
C ARG A 27 2.46 -21.37 -8.63
N GLY A 28 1.36 -21.71 -7.96
CA GLY A 28 1.03 -21.14 -6.66
C GLY A 28 1.95 -21.70 -5.58
N VAL A 29 2.37 -20.85 -4.66
CA VAL A 29 3.20 -21.22 -3.51
C VAL A 29 2.62 -20.62 -2.24
N ARG A 30 2.62 -21.42 -1.17
CA ARG A 30 2.42 -20.97 0.20
C ARG A 30 3.72 -21.09 0.99
N VAL A 31 4.09 -20.02 1.69
CA VAL A 31 5.15 -19.98 2.70
C VAL A 31 4.47 -19.84 4.05
N THR A 32 4.52 -20.89 4.87
CA THR A 32 3.88 -20.94 6.19
C THR A 32 4.93 -20.74 7.29
N ASN A 33 4.69 -19.81 8.21
CA ASN A 33 5.52 -19.62 9.39
C ASN A 33 5.35 -20.81 10.36
N LEU A 34 6.45 -21.40 10.81
CA LEU A 34 6.46 -22.48 11.79
C LEU A 34 6.88 -22.03 13.18
N LEU A 35 7.34 -20.78 13.33
CA LEU A 35 7.73 -20.22 14.61
C LEU A 35 6.48 -19.92 15.46
N ASP A 36 6.57 -20.17 16.76
CA ASP A 36 5.47 -19.99 17.73
C ASP A 36 5.25 -18.50 18.07
N GLY A 37 4.80 -17.76 17.07
CA GLY A 37 4.56 -16.33 17.18
C GLY A 37 3.84 -15.79 15.94
N PRO A 38 3.20 -14.61 16.07
CA PRO A 38 2.52 -13.98 14.95
C PRO A 38 3.50 -13.62 13.83
N VAL A 39 2.99 -13.63 12.59
CA VAL A 39 3.66 -13.05 11.43
C VAL A 39 3.46 -11.54 11.44
N TRP A 40 4.56 -10.79 11.41
CA TRP A 40 4.56 -9.34 11.19
C TRP A 40 5.03 -9.08 9.76
N PRO A 41 4.09 -8.95 8.82
CA PRO A 41 4.42 -8.75 7.41
C PRO A 41 4.96 -7.33 7.17
N PRO A 42 5.69 -7.10 6.07
CA PRO A 42 5.97 -5.76 5.58
C PRO A 42 4.65 -5.01 5.36
N ARG A 43 4.68 -3.71 5.67
CA ARG A 43 3.50 -2.85 5.59
C ARG A 43 3.81 -1.58 4.83
N THR A 44 2.87 -1.18 3.99
CA THR A 44 2.84 0.14 3.35
C THR A 44 1.64 0.90 3.89
N ASN A 45 1.86 2.06 4.52
CA ASN A 45 0.80 2.85 5.17
C ASN A 45 -0.04 2.06 6.19
N GLY A 46 0.60 1.16 6.95
CA GLY A 46 -0.05 0.33 7.97
C GLY A 46 -0.80 -0.91 7.44
N VAL A 47 -0.93 -1.05 6.11
CA VAL A 47 -1.57 -2.19 5.46
C VAL A 47 -0.51 -3.24 5.10
N PRO A 48 -0.70 -4.53 5.45
CA PRO A 48 0.16 -5.60 4.96
C PRO A 48 0.25 -5.60 3.44
N ASP A 49 1.43 -5.86 2.90
CA ASP A 49 1.58 -6.04 1.45
C ASP A 49 0.71 -7.24 0.96
N GLY A 50 0.38 -7.24 -0.33
CA GLY A 50 -0.46 -8.28 -0.92
C GLY A 50 0.14 -9.69 -0.76
N GLY A 51 -0.71 -10.70 -0.54
CA GLY A 51 -0.29 -12.09 -0.36
C GLY A 51 -0.05 -12.51 1.09
N TRP A 52 0.03 -11.56 2.03
CA TRP A 52 0.19 -11.87 3.46
C TRP A 52 -1.11 -12.25 4.15
N SER A 53 -1.03 -13.25 5.03
CA SER A 53 -2.06 -13.68 5.97
C SER A 53 -1.45 -13.86 7.36
N PRO A 54 -2.26 -14.09 8.42
CA PRO A 54 -1.72 -14.30 9.76
C PRO A 54 -0.76 -15.49 9.87
N SER A 55 -0.83 -16.48 8.98
CA SER A 55 0.00 -17.68 8.99
C SER A 55 1.20 -17.64 8.04
N GLY A 56 1.31 -16.63 7.17
CA GLY A 56 2.41 -16.53 6.21
C GLY A 56 2.04 -15.83 4.90
N TYR A 57 2.60 -16.28 3.79
CA TYR A 57 2.55 -15.60 2.49
C TYR A 57 2.13 -16.55 1.36
N GLU A 58 1.27 -16.09 0.45
CA GLU A 58 0.86 -16.79 -0.77
C GLU A 58 1.16 -15.95 -2.02
N THR A 59 1.71 -16.57 -3.06
CA THR A 59 1.96 -15.93 -4.36
C THR A 59 1.89 -16.93 -5.50
N VAL A 60 1.80 -16.43 -6.73
CA VAL A 60 2.07 -17.21 -7.95
C VAL A 60 3.45 -16.81 -8.47
N LEU A 61 4.22 -17.80 -8.93
CA LEU A 61 5.53 -17.61 -9.55
C LEU A 61 5.48 -18.05 -11.02
N ALA A 62 6.01 -17.22 -11.91
CA ALA A 62 6.24 -17.57 -13.31
C ALA A 62 7.30 -18.68 -13.44
N PRO A 63 7.42 -19.36 -14.60
CA PRO A 63 8.49 -20.33 -14.84
C PRO A 63 9.88 -19.71 -14.63
N GLY A 64 10.71 -20.33 -13.80
CA GLY A 64 12.06 -19.83 -13.46
C GLY A 64 12.11 -18.61 -12.55
N GLU A 65 10.96 -18.11 -12.06
CA GLU A 65 10.93 -16.94 -11.19
C GLU A 65 11.49 -17.28 -9.80
N ARG A 66 12.28 -16.34 -9.27
CA ARG A 66 12.80 -16.36 -7.90
C ARG A 66 12.21 -15.19 -7.12
N ARG A 67 11.67 -15.45 -5.93
CA ARG A 67 11.01 -14.44 -5.10
C ARG A 67 11.54 -14.46 -3.67
N GLY A 68 11.98 -13.31 -3.21
CA GLY A 68 12.28 -13.06 -1.80
C GLY A 68 11.00 -12.76 -1.02
N VAL A 69 10.84 -13.42 0.13
CA VAL A 69 9.74 -13.25 1.09
C VAL A 69 10.36 -12.98 2.46
N GLY A 70 10.08 -11.81 3.04
CA GLY A 70 10.66 -11.40 4.32
C GLY A 70 9.58 -10.96 5.30
N TYR A 71 9.69 -11.36 6.56
CA TYR A 71 8.81 -10.93 7.65
C TYR A 71 9.51 -10.97 9.00
N ALA A 72 8.87 -10.41 10.02
CA ALA A 72 9.33 -10.48 11.41
C ALA A 72 8.38 -11.31 12.28
N THR A 73 8.89 -11.85 13.38
CA THR A 73 8.10 -12.50 14.43
C THR A 73 8.77 -12.30 15.79
N PRO A 74 8.01 -12.18 16.90
CA PRO A 74 8.58 -12.11 18.24
C PRO A 74 9.12 -13.47 18.73
N ALA A 75 8.79 -14.56 18.04
CA ALA A 75 9.26 -15.89 18.40
C ALA A 75 10.80 -16.00 18.24
N PRO A 76 11.49 -16.83 19.05
CA PRO A 76 12.90 -17.14 18.86
C PRO A 76 13.19 -17.75 17.47
N PRO A 77 14.41 -17.58 16.94
CA PRO A 77 14.80 -18.18 15.67
C PRO A 77 14.87 -19.71 15.77
N ASP A 78 14.49 -20.38 14.69
CA ASP A 78 14.65 -21.84 14.50
C ASP A 78 15.42 -22.09 13.18
N PRO A 79 16.19 -23.18 13.06
CA PRO A 79 16.82 -23.60 11.81
C PRO A 79 15.83 -23.88 10.67
N ASN A 80 14.59 -24.27 10.98
CA ASN A 80 13.53 -24.57 10.03
C ASN A 80 12.31 -23.65 10.28
N PRO A 81 12.44 -22.33 10.04
CA PRO A 81 11.45 -21.34 10.46
C PRO A 81 10.15 -21.39 9.63
N VAL A 82 10.17 -22.08 8.48
CA VAL A 82 9.09 -22.06 7.50
C VAL A 82 8.86 -23.43 6.86
N ARG A 83 7.65 -23.59 6.32
CA ARG A 83 7.31 -24.64 5.35
C ARG A 83 6.93 -23.98 4.03
N VAL A 84 7.51 -24.45 2.94
CA VAL A 84 7.15 -24.01 1.58
C VAL A 84 6.46 -25.16 0.85
N GLU A 85 5.25 -24.91 0.34
CA GLU A 85 4.46 -25.92 -0.37
C GLU A 85 3.78 -25.33 -1.61
N PRO A 86 3.68 -26.11 -2.71
CA PRO A 86 2.89 -25.70 -3.86
C PRO A 86 1.39 -25.73 -3.48
N ILE A 87 0.62 -24.80 -4.03
CA ILE A 87 -0.83 -24.75 -3.86
C ILE A 87 -1.52 -24.61 -5.22
N GLU A 88 -2.71 -25.20 -5.32
CA GLU A 88 -3.61 -24.92 -6.44
C GLU A 88 -4.06 -23.45 -6.35
N GLN A 89 -4.00 -22.74 -7.48
CA GLN A 89 -4.29 -21.30 -7.57
C GLN A 89 -5.63 -20.99 -6.89
N ARG A 90 -5.62 -20.16 -5.85
CA ARG A 90 -6.81 -19.41 -5.44
C ARG A 90 -6.80 -18.10 -6.21
N SER A 91 -7.89 -17.82 -6.91
CA SER A 91 -8.15 -16.51 -7.52
C SER A 91 -7.88 -15.43 -6.46
N SER A 92 -7.07 -14.44 -6.82
CA SER A 92 -6.95 -13.25 -5.95
C SER A 92 -8.37 -12.75 -5.67
N PRO A 93 -8.72 -12.45 -4.40
CA PRO A 93 -9.97 -11.77 -4.13
C PRO A 93 -9.94 -10.49 -4.97
N ASP A 94 -11.03 -10.29 -5.71
CA ASP A 94 -11.24 -9.10 -6.53
C ASP A 94 -10.89 -7.90 -5.65
N ARG A 95 -10.00 -7.03 -6.15
CA ARG A 95 -9.50 -5.89 -5.38
C ARG A 95 -10.66 -4.92 -5.25
N LEU A 96 -11.53 -5.15 -4.28
CA LEU A 96 -12.59 -4.22 -3.90
C LEU A 96 -11.93 -2.88 -3.71
N ASP A 97 -12.37 -1.87 -4.46
CA ASP A 97 -11.92 -0.50 -4.29
C ASP A 97 -12.54 0.02 -2.98
N PRO A 98 -11.79 0.00 -1.86
CA PRO A 98 -12.38 0.29 -0.55
C PRO A 98 -12.73 1.78 -0.43
N VAL A 99 -12.31 2.61 -1.38
CA VAL A 99 -12.66 4.03 -1.44
C VAL A 99 -14.14 4.21 -1.79
N ARG A 100 -14.74 3.30 -2.56
CA ARG A 100 -16.16 3.41 -2.96
C ARG A 100 -17.15 3.13 -1.85
N ASP A 101 -16.75 2.35 -0.85
CA ASP A 101 -17.59 1.99 0.30
C ASP A 101 -17.37 2.91 1.51
N LEU A 102 -16.49 3.90 1.40
CA LEU A 102 -16.34 4.90 2.44
C LEU A 102 -17.58 5.79 2.47
N ALA A 103 -18.16 5.94 3.66
CA ALA A 103 -19.19 6.94 3.89
C ALA A 103 -18.63 8.34 3.57
N ASP A 104 -19.55 9.28 3.33
CA ASP A 104 -19.23 10.68 3.06
C ASP A 104 -18.18 11.21 4.08
N PRO A 105 -16.99 11.65 3.62
CA PRO A 105 -15.91 12.04 4.51
C PRO A 105 -16.19 13.37 5.23
N ARG A 106 -17.32 14.03 4.96
CA ARG A 106 -17.70 15.25 5.67
C ARG A 106 -17.90 14.94 7.16
N PRO A 107 -17.29 15.73 8.05
CA PRO A 107 -17.50 15.58 9.49
C PRO A 107 -19.01 15.73 9.83
N PRO A 108 -19.50 15.05 10.87
CA PRO A 108 -20.85 15.27 11.40
C PRO A 108 -21.11 16.77 11.65
N ARG A 109 -22.34 17.24 11.42
CA ARG A 109 -22.67 18.67 11.51
C ARG A 109 -22.40 19.28 12.88
N ASP A 110 -22.51 18.49 13.93
CA ASP A 110 -22.26 18.86 15.32
C ASP A 110 -20.76 18.85 15.69
N ALA A 111 -19.91 18.21 14.89
CA ALA A 111 -18.45 18.30 15.02
C ALA A 111 -17.88 19.59 14.40
N LEU A 112 -18.69 20.31 13.63
CA LEU A 112 -18.34 21.65 13.15
C LEU A 112 -18.53 22.64 14.30
N GLY A 113 -17.46 23.34 14.67
CA GLY A 113 -17.51 24.45 15.63
C GLY A 113 -18.42 25.59 15.17
N PRO A 114 -18.57 26.65 15.98
CA PRO A 114 -19.39 27.80 15.61
C PRO A 114 -18.93 28.40 14.27
N ALA A 115 -19.84 29.15 13.64
CA ALA A 115 -19.60 29.81 12.35
C ALA A 115 -18.22 30.47 12.31
N VAL A 116 -17.55 30.35 11.15
CA VAL A 116 -16.20 30.85 10.91
C VAL A 116 -16.07 32.29 11.45
N PRO A 117 -15.10 32.59 12.32
CA PRO A 117 -14.93 33.93 12.88
C PRO A 117 -14.88 35.01 11.79
N ARG A 118 -15.48 36.17 12.06
CA ARG A 118 -15.51 37.29 11.09
C ARG A 118 -14.13 37.73 10.61
N ALA A 119 -13.12 37.64 11.47
CA ALA A 119 -11.75 37.94 11.10
C ALA A 119 -11.20 36.98 10.03
N VAL A 120 -11.57 35.70 10.11
CA VAL A 120 -11.14 34.67 9.15
C VAL A 120 -11.89 34.84 7.83
N THR A 121 -13.19 35.14 7.84
CA THR A 121 -13.94 35.42 6.60
C THR A 121 -13.47 36.70 5.92
N ALA A 122 -13.25 37.79 6.67
CA ALA A 122 -12.68 39.01 6.12
C ALA A 122 -11.26 38.80 5.54
N TRP A 123 -10.45 37.95 6.17
CA TRP A 123 -9.14 37.59 5.66
C TRP A 123 -9.23 36.74 4.38
N LEU A 124 -10.15 35.77 4.31
CA LEU A 124 -10.38 34.98 3.10
C LEU A 124 -10.86 35.86 1.93
N ASP A 125 -11.74 36.83 2.19
CA ASP A 125 -12.21 37.80 1.18
C ASP A 125 -11.07 38.68 0.67
N ASP A 126 -10.11 39.05 1.52
CA ASP A 126 -8.91 39.80 1.12
C ASP A 126 -8.00 38.94 0.25
N VAL A 127 -7.73 37.68 0.64
CA VAL A 127 -6.94 36.75 -0.15
C VAL A 127 -7.58 36.49 -1.52
N GLU A 128 -8.91 36.34 -1.59
CA GLU A 128 -9.61 36.16 -2.86
C GLU A 128 -9.49 37.41 -3.75
N GLN A 129 -9.56 38.61 -3.16
CA GLN A 129 -9.36 39.86 -3.90
C GLN A 129 -7.93 40.04 -4.38
N GLN A 130 -6.93 39.64 -3.59
CA GLN A 130 -5.52 39.67 -3.98
C GLN A 130 -5.19 38.68 -5.08
N GLY A 131 -5.84 37.50 -5.08
CA GLY A 131 -5.67 36.49 -6.12
C GLY A 131 -6.42 36.79 -7.41
N ARG A 132 -7.29 37.81 -7.45
CA ARG A 132 -7.99 38.19 -8.68
C ARG A 132 -7.02 38.87 -9.65
N PRO A 133 -6.81 38.29 -10.84
CA PRO A 133 -5.91 38.89 -11.81
C PRO A 133 -6.40 40.28 -12.18
N THR A 134 -5.46 41.23 -12.18
CA THR A 134 -5.72 42.59 -12.64
C THR A 134 -6.14 42.58 -14.11
N GLY A 135 -6.74 43.66 -14.60
CA GLY A 135 -7.20 43.74 -16.00
C GLY A 135 -6.11 43.39 -17.02
N ARG A 136 -4.87 43.85 -16.76
CA ARG A 136 -3.70 43.52 -17.60
C ARG A 136 -3.31 42.05 -17.54
N GLU A 137 -3.41 41.42 -16.38
CA GLU A 137 -3.12 39.99 -16.22
C GLU A 137 -4.20 39.12 -16.87
N ARG A 138 -5.48 39.53 -16.79
CA ARG A 138 -6.58 38.86 -17.51
C ARG A 138 -6.39 38.93 -19.02
N GLU A 139 -6.08 40.10 -19.57
CA GLU A 139 -5.79 40.26 -20.99
C GLU A 139 -4.57 39.46 -21.44
N ALA A 140 -3.55 39.31 -20.58
CA ALA A 140 -2.39 38.46 -20.86
C ALA A 140 -2.74 36.97 -20.87
N LEU A 141 -3.53 36.50 -19.89
CA LEU A 141 -4.00 35.12 -19.81
C LEU A 141 -4.92 34.76 -20.98
N GLU A 142 -5.83 35.64 -21.39
CA GLU A 142 -6.70 35.44 -22.55
C GLU A 142 -5.92 35.37 -23.87
N ARG A 143 -4.86 36.19 -24.01
CA ARG A 143 -3.95 36.09 -25.16
C ARG A 143 -3.21 34.75 -25.16
N ALA A 144 -2.72 34.30 -24.01
CA ALA A 144 -2.04 33.01 -23.89
C ALA A 144 -2.97 31.82 -24.16
N ALA A 145 -4.25 31.90 -23.78
CA ALA A 145 -5.24 30.88 -24.06
C ALA A 145 -5.55 30.74 -25.55
N ARG A 146 -5.74 31.86 -26.27
CA ARG A 146 -5.97 31.86 -27.73
C ARG A 146 -4.80 31.25 -28.52
N LEU A 147 -3.56 31.56 -28.11
CA LEU A 147 -2.35 30.97 -28.70
C LEU A 147 -2.25 29.45 -28.53
N ARG A 148 -2.97 28.85 -27.57
CA ARG A 148 -2.99 27.41 -27.33
C ARG A 148 -4.09 26.70 -28.14
N GLU A 149 -5.12 27.40 -28.58
CA GLU A 149 -6.20 26.85 -29.43
C GLU A 149 -5.84 26.87 -30.91
N ASP A 150 -4.91 27.76 -31.31
CA ASP A 150 -4.39 27.88 -32.67
C ASP A 150 -3.15 26.99 -32.96
N ALA A 151 -2.77 26.11 -32.02
CA ALA A 151 -1.61 25.21 -32.10
C ALA A 151 -2.04 23.73 -32.14
#